data_AF-A0A955K270-F1
#
_entry.id   AF-A0A955K270-F1
#
_cell.length_a   1.000
_cell.length_b   1.000
_cell.length_c   1.000
_cell.angle_alpha   90.00
_cell.angle_beta   90.00
_cell.angle_gamma   90.00
#
_symmetry.space_group_name_H-M   'P 1'
#
loop_
_entity.id
_entity.type
_entity.pdbx_description
1 polymer ?
#
loop_
_entity_poly.entity_id
_entity_poly.type
_entity_poly.pdbx_seq_one_letter_code
_entity_poly.pdbx_strand_id
1 'polypeptide(L)'
;DVRKRKNKSKRAIESELRAKGVSPVTIQSIVIETETNGGEKDSLITLVNKLSSRTRYKDETKLIAYLISKGFRYSDIREVLNELKIND
;
A
#
# COMPACT_ATOMS: atom_id res chain seq x y z
N ASP A 1 -8.11 17.42 1.51
CA ASP A 1 -8.02 16.34 0.51
C ASP A 1 -7.80 14.99 1.18
N VAL A 2 -8.90 14.26 1.44
CA VAL A 2 -8.88 12.93 2.10
C VAL A 2 -8.36 11.84 1.15
N ARG A 3 -8.47 12.05 -0.17
CA ARG A 3 -8.03 11.06 -1.18
C ARG A 3 -6.51 10.94 -1.23
N LYS A 4 -5.78 12.04 -1.02
CA LYS A 4 -4.30 12.03 -0.92
C LYS A 4 -3.76 11.22 0.26
N ARG A 5 -4.55 11.04 1.33
CA ARG A 5 -4.16 10.32 2.55
C ARG A 5 -4.44 8.82 2.49
N LYS A 6 -5.27 8.36 1.56
CA LYS A 6 -5.64 6.94 1.41
C LYS A 6 -4.61 6.19 0.56
N ASN A 7 -4.57 4.87 0.75
CA ASN A 7 -3.82 3.93 -0.09
C ASN A 7 -2.30 4.19 -0.09
N LYS A 8 -1.72 4.36 1.09
CA LYS A 8 -0.28 4.50 1.30
C LYS A 8 0.25 3.25 1.99
N SER A 9 1.50 2.91 1.72
CA SER A 9 2.20 1.89 2.50
C SER A 9 2.37 2.35 3.95
N LYS A 10 2.54 1.39 4.84
CA LYS A 10 2.96 1.57 6.23
C LYS A 10 4.18 2.48 6.29
N ARG A 11 5.21 2.22 5.46
CA ARG A 11 6.43 3.03 5.42
C ARG A 11 6.17 4.49 5.06
N ALA A 12 5.31 4.74 4.08
CA ALA A 12 4.95 6.10 3.69
C ALA A 12 4.15 6.82 4.79
N ILE A 13 3.29 6.09 5.52
CA ILE A 13 2.54 6.62 6.66
C ILE A 13 3.50 6.94 7.81
N GLU A 14 4.38 6.02 8.19
CA GLU A 14 5.38 6.23 9.23
C GLU A 14 6.28 7.44 8.94
N SER A 15 6.76 7.56 7.70
CA SER A 15 7.59 8.70 7.29
C SER A 15 6.82 10.02 7.39
N GLU A 16 5.53 10.04 7.02
CA GLU A 16 4.69 11.24 7.13
C GLU A 16 4.42 11.60 8.60
N LEU A 17 4.18 10.61 9.46
CA LEU A 17 3.95 10.83 10.90
C LEU A 17 5.22 11.34 11.60
N ARG A 18 6.40 10.78 11.27
CA ARG A 18 7.68 11.28 11.78
C ARG A 18 7.95 12.72 11.33
N ALA A 19 7.69 13.04 10.06
CA ALA A 19 7.84 14.40 9.54
C ALA A 19 6.92 15.42 10.24
N LYS A 20 5.81 14.96 10.83
CA LYS A 20 4.88 15.77 11.64
C LYS A 20 5.25 15.82 13.13
N GLY A 21 6.36 15.21 13.53
CA GLY A 21 6.81 15.21 14.93
C GLY A 21 6.07 14.21 15.83
N VAL A 22 5.35 13.23 15.27
CA VAL A 22 4.72 12.17 16.07
C VAL A 22 5.81 11.26 16.65
N SER A 23 5.69 10.94 17.94
CA SER A 23 6.72 10.15 18.63
C SER A 23 6.87 8.75 18.00
N PRO A 24 8.11 8.21 17.91
CA PRO A 24 8.34 6.87 17.39
C PRO A 24 7.58 5.78 18.15
N VAL A 25 7.41 5.94 19.47
CA VAL A 25 6.68 5.01 20.33
C VAL A 25 5.22 4.94 19.91
N THR A 26 4.57 6.11 19.77
CA THR A 26 3.17 6.20 19.32
C THR A 26 2.98 5.57 17.93
N ILE A 27 3.92 5.79 17.01
CA ILE A 27 3.86 5.21 15.66
C ILE A 27 3.95 3.69 15.73
N GLN A 28 4.87 3.13 16.52
CA GLN A 28 5.01 1.68 16.67
C GLN A 28 3.76 1.04 17.28
N SER A 29 3.15 1.66 18.30
CA SER A 29 1.92 1.16 18.91
C SER A 29 0.80 1.00 17.87
N ILE A 30 0.58 2.03 17.06
CA ILE A 30 -0.45 2.04 16.00
C ILE A 30 -0.12 1.00 14.92
N VAL A 31 1.15 0.91 14.53
CA VAL A 31 1.61 -0.06 13.53
C VAL A 31 1.29 -1.50 13.96
N ILE A 32 1.59 -1.86 15.21
CA ILE A 32 1.34 -3.20 15.74
C ILE A 32 -0.17 -3.51 15.70
N GLU A 33 -1.01 -2.57 16.14
CA GLU A 33 -2.46 -2.70 16.10
C GLU A 33 -3.01 -2.86 14.67
N THR A 34 -2.41 -2.18 13.69
CA THR A 34 -2.83 -2.32 12.28
C THR A 34 -2.41 -3.65 11.66
N GLU A 35 -1.25 -4.21 12.04
CA GLU A 35 -0.84 -5.52 11.52
C GLU A 35 -1.72 -6.65 12.02
N THR A 36 -2.27 -6.54 13.23
CA THR A 36 -3.24 -7.51 13.75
C THR A 36 -4.59 -7.51 13.01
N ASN A 37 -4.89 -6.48 12.22
CA ASN A 37 -6.19 -6.26 11.58
C ASN A 37 -6.17 -6.35 10.04
N GLY A 38 -5.25 -7.15 9.47
CA GLY A 38 -5.19 -7.42 8.01
C GLY A 38 -3.94 -6.89 7.30
N GLY A 39 -2.95 -6.34 8.02
CA GLY A 39 -1.61 -6.10 7.48
C GLY A 39 -1.50 -5.23 6.21
N GLU A 40 -0.26 -5.05 5.75
CA GLU A 40 0.03 -4.28 4.53
C GLU A 40 -0.29 -5.08 3.26
N LYS A 41 -0.12 -6.40 3.29
CA LYS A 41 -0.35 -7.29 2.12
C LYS A 41 -1.82 -7.33 1.71
N ASP A 42 -2.77 -7.50 2.64
CA ASP A 42 -4.20 -7.56 2.27
C ASP A 42 -4.71 -6.21 1.77
N SER A 43 -4.19 -5.13 2.36
CA SER A 43 -4.44 -3.76 1.89
C SER A 43 -3.93 -3.55 0.46
N LEU A 44 -2.76 -4.11 0.13
CA LEU A 44 -2.18 -4.07 -1.22
C LEU A 44 -3.01 -4.90 -2.21
N ILE A 45 -3.41 -6.13 -1.85
CA ILE A 45 -4.28 -6.99 -2.68
C ILE A 45 -5.60 -6.26 -2.99
N THR A 46 -6.26 -5.74 -1.96
CA THR A 46 -7.53 -4.98 -2.10
C THR A 46 -7.36 -3.79 -3.04
N LEU A 47 -6.23 -3.09 -2.94
CA LEU A 47 -5.93 -1.95 -3.79
C LEU A 47 -5.66 -2.37 -5.24
N VAL A 48 -4.89 -3.45 -5.47
CA VAL A 48 -4.61 -3.98 -6.81
C VAL A 48 -5.91 -4.37 -7.50
N ASN A 49 -6.78 -5.15 -6.87
CA ASN A 49 -8.08 -5.57 -7.43
C ASN A 49 -8.97 -4.37 -7.79
N LYS A 50 -8.96 -3.33 -6.94
CA LYS A 50 -9.71 -2.10 -7.20
C LYS A 50 -9.14 -1.26 -8.35
N LEU A 51 -7.84 -1.32 -8.58
CA LEU A 51 -7.16 -0.50 -9.59
C LEU A 51 -7.09 -1.21 -10.95
N SER A 52 -6.91 -2.53 -10.99
CA SER A 52 -6.82 -3.34 -12.22
C SER A 52 -8.07 -3.20 -13.10
N SER A 53 -9.26 -3.05 -12.50
CA SER A 53 -10.52 -2.79 -13.20
C SER A 53 -10.60 -1.40 -13.87
N ARG A 54 -9.70 -0.46 -13.55
CA ARG A 54 -9.74 0.90 -14.07
C ARG A 54 -8.93 1.02 -15.35
N THR A 55 -9.50 1.68 -16.36
CA THR A 55 -8.85 1.90 -17.67
C THR A 55 -7.43 2.47 -17.59
N ARG A 56 -7.19 3.41 -16.67
CA ARG A 56 -5.88 4.03 -16.43
C ARG A 56 -4.78 3.04 -16.02
N TYR A 57 -5.15 1.94 -15.36
CA TYR A 57 -4.23 0.98 -14.76
C TYR A 57 -4.38 -0.43 -15.36
N LYS A 58 -5.03 -0.57 -16.53
CA LYS A 58 -5.00 -1.81 -17.33
C LYS A 58 -3.57 -2.20 -17.73
N ASP A 59 -2.70 -1.21 -17.85
CA ASP A 59 -1.27 -1.40 -18.05
C ASP A 59 -0.58 -1.64 -16.70
N GLU A 60 -0.03 -2.85 -16.53
CA GLU A 60 0.66 -3.27 -15.31
C GLU A 60 1.80 -2.33 -14.93
N THR A 61 2.52 -1.77 -15.91
CA THR A 61 3.64 -0.85 -15.63
C THR A 61 3.15 0.44 -14.95
N LYS A 62 1.99 0.96 -15.36
CA LYS A 62 1.37 2.15 -14.75
C LYS A 62 0.83 1.84 -13.36
N LEU A 63 0.31 0.64 -13.14
CA LEU A 63 -0.15 0.20 -11.83
C LEU A 63 1.03 0.07 -10.86
N ILE A 64 2.12 -0.59 -11.27
CA ILE A 64 3.34 -0.71 -10.48
C ILE A 64 3.91 0.67 -10.13
N ALA A 65 4.05 1.56 -11.12
CA ALA A 65 4.57 2.91 -10.89
C ALA A 65 3.71 3.69 -9.89
N TYR A 66 2.38 3.55 -9.98
CA TYR A 66 1.47 4.16 -9.01
C TYR A 66 1.69 3.61 -7.60
N LEU A 67 1.79 2.29 -7.42
CA LEU A 67 1.98 1.67 -6.10
C LEU A 67 3.35 2.03 -5.48
N ILE A 68 4.41 2.10 -6.28
CA ILE A 68 5.73 2.59 -5.83
C ILE A 68 5.62 4.03 -5.32
N SER A 69 4.90 4.90 -6.04
CA SER A 69 4.68 6.29 -5.59
C SER A 69 3.89 6.39 -4.26
N LYS A 70 3.18 5.32 -3.89
CA LYS A 70 2.50 5.18 -2.60
C LYS A 70 3.36 4.56 -1.51
N GLY A 71 4.60 4.20 -1.83
CA GLY A 71 5.61 3.69 -0.92
C GLY A 71 5.59 2.17 -0.75
N PHE A 72 4.84 1.43 -1.58
CA PHE A 72 4.88 -0.02 -1.57
C PHE A 72 6.18 -0.53 -2.19
N ARG A 73 6.73 -1.63 -1.67
CA ARG A 73 7.97 -2.20 -2.19
C ARG A 73 7.69 -2.95 -3.50
N TYR A 74 8.62 -2.86 -4.44
CA TYR A 74 8.49 -3.54 -5.72
C TYR A 74 8.35 -5.07 -5.59
N SER A 75 9.08 -5.69 -4.66
CA SER A 75 8.98 -7.12 -4.38
C SER A 75 7.55 -7.53 -4.01
N ASP A 76 6.94 -6.79 -3.09
CA ASP A 76 5.63 -7.12 -2.52
C ASP A 76 4.53 -6.88 -3.56
N ILE A 77 4.68 -5.84 -4.39
CA ILE A 77 3.81 -5.58 -5.54
C ILE A 77 3.87 -6.75 -6.54
N ARG A 78 5.08 -7.21 -6.89
CA ARG A 78 5.26 -8.32 -7.84
C ARG A 78 4.72 -9.64 -7.32
N GLU A 79 4.92 -9.91 -6.04
CA GLU A 79 4.37 -11.09 -5.37
C GLU A 79 2.84 -11.10 -5.48
N VAL A 80 2.18 -10.01 -5.09
CA VAL A 80 0.71 -9.87 -5.17
C VAL A 80 0.20 -9.98 -6.61
N LEU A 81 0.86 -9.35 -7.58
CA LEU A 81 0.44 -9.43 -8.98
C LEU A 81 0.57 -10.85 -9.54
N ASN A 82 1.61 -11.59 -9.16
CA ASN A 82 1.79 -12.98 -9.56
C ASN A 82 0.77 -13.89 -8.88
N GLU A 83 0.52 -13.69 -7.59
CA GLU A 83 -0.49 -14.44 -6.82
C GLU A 83 -1.90 -14.27 -7.42
N LEU A 84 -2.27 -13.05 -7.83
CA LEU A 84 -3.57 -12.80 -8.46
C LEU A 84 -3.67 -13.43 -9.86
N LYS A 85 -2.60 -13.42 -10.66
CA LYS A 85 -2.58 -14.06 -12.00
C LYS A 85 -2.67 -15.58 -11.95
N ILE A 86 -2.21 -16.21 -10.87
CA ILE A 86 -2.31 -17.67 -10.68
C ILE A 86 -3.75 -18.08 -10.36
N ASN A 87 -4.54 -17.16 -9.81
CA ASN A 87 -5.93 -17.41 -9.38
C ASN A 87 -7.00 -16.97 -10.40
N ASP A 88 -6.60 -16.39 -11.53
CA ASP A 88 -7.45 -16.07 -12.70
C ASP A 88 -7.40 -17.21 -13.75
#